data_AF-A0A382U5B2-F1
#
_entry.id   AF-A0A382U5B2-F1
#
_cell.length_a   1.000
_cell.length_b   1.000
_cell.length_c   1.000
_cell.angle_alpha   90.00
_cell.angle_beta   90.00
_cell.angle_gamma   90.00
#
_symmetry.space_group_name_H-M   'P 1'
#
loop_
_entity.id
_entity.type
_entity.pdbx_description
1 polymer ?
#
loop_
_entity_poly.entity_id
_entity_poly.type
_entity_poly.pdbx_seq_one_letter_code
_entity_poly.pdbx_strand_id
1 'polypeptide(L)' 'MSTLTNEQLDHFKEFGFLKVENLIDPEKIIDPVIEEYHQVLSNLADTLFEEGKITSK' A
#
# COMPACT_ATOMS: atom_id res chain seq x y z
N MET A 1 -15.44 -11.41 -9.26
CA MET A 1 -14.21 -11.57 -8.46
C MET A 1 -13.27 -12.43 -9.26
N SER A 2 -12.06 -11.93 -9.53
CA SER A 2 -11.02 -12.65 -10.27
C SER A 2 -10.68 -13.95 -9.54
N THR A 3 -10.94 -15.09 -10.18
CA THR A 3 -10.57 -16.41 -9.66
C THR A 3 -9.17 -16.77 -10.13
N LEU A 4 -8.36 -17.32 -9.23
CA LEU A 4 -7.04 -17.86 -9.55
C LEU A 4 -7.18 -19.04 -10.51
N THR A 5 -6.31 -19.13 -11.52
CA THR A 5 -6.26 -20.31 -12.39
C THR A 5 -5.52 -21.46 -11.69
N ASN A 6 -5.73 -22.69 -12.15
CA ASN A 6 -5.02 -23.85 -11.60
C ASN A 6 -3.49 -23.72 -11.74
N GLU A 7 -3.01 -23.16 -12.86
CA GLU A 7 -1.58 -22.90 -13.08
C GLU A 7 -1.02 -21.89 -12.06
N GLN A 8 -1.79 -20.85 -11.71
CA GLN A 8 -1.39 -19.89 -10.69
C GLN A 8 -1.37 -20.51 -9.29
N LEU A 9 -2.28 -21.44 -9.00
CA LEU A 9 -2.28 -22.20 -7.74
C LEU A 9 -1.09 -23.14 -7.66
N ASP A 10 -0.72 -23.80 -8.76
CA ASP A 10 0.42 -24.71 -8.79
C ASP A 10 1.74 -23.94 -8.70
N HIS A 11 1.87 -22.79 -9.38
CA HIS A 11 3.01 -21.87 -9.17
C HIS A 11 3.11 -21.41 -7.71
N PHE A 12 1.99 -21.06 -7.06
CA PHE A 12 2.01 -20.68 -5.65
C PHE A 12 2.48 -21.82 -4.74
N LYS A 13 2.08 -23.07 -5.00
CA LYS A 13 2.52 -24.24 -4.22
C LYS A 13 4.01 -24.54 -4.41
N GLU A 14 4.55 -24.34 -5.62
CA GLU A 14 5.94 -24.65 -5.94
C GLU A 14 6.90 -23.55 -5.48
N PHE A 15 6.54 -22.28 -5.70
CA PHE A 15 7.43 -21.13 -5.48
C PHE A 15 7.10 -20.34 -4.20
N GLY A 16 5.94 -20.56 -3.59
CA GLY A 16 5.49 -19.85 -2.38
C GLY A 16 5.00 -18.42 -2.61
N PHE A 17 4.98 -17.95 -3.86
CA PHE A 17 4.46 -16.64 -4.24
C PHE A 17 3.77 -16.70 -5.61
N LEU A 18 2.96 -15.68 -5.89
CA LEU A 18 2.29 -15.52 -7.16
C LEU A 18 2.24 -14.05 -7.55
N LYS A 19 2.60 -13.75 -8.81
CA LYS A 19 2.39 -12.44 -9.40
C LYS A 19 1.04 -12.42 -10.11
N VAL A 20 0.15 -11.53 -9.70
CA VAL A 20 -1.13 -11.28 -10.37
C VAL A 20 -1.12 -9.84 -10.88
N GLU A 21 -1.14 -9.68 -12.19
CA GLU A 21 -1.21 -8.37 -12.82
C GLU A 21 -2.67 -7.88 -12.87
N ASN A 22 -2.87 -6.57 -12.75
CA ASN A 22 -4.19 -5.93 -12.81
C ASN A 22 -5.21 -6.44 -11.78
N LEU A 23 -4.75 -6.89 -10.60
CA LEU A 23 -5.63 -7.34 -9.53
C LEU A 23 -6.48 -6.20 -8.95
N ILE A 24 -5.90 -5.01 -8.87
CA ILE A 24 -6.52 -3.81 -8.33
C ILE A 24 -6.35 -2.65 -9.30
N ASP A 25 -7.34 -1.77 -9.33
CA ASP A 25 -7.31 -0.51 -10.05
C ASP A 25 -6.46 0.48 -9.24
N PRO A 26 -5.26 0.87 -9.72
CA PRO A 26 -4.36 1.72 -8.96
C PRO A 26 -4.98 3.10 -8.68
N GLU A 27 -5.66 3.70 -9.66
CA GLU A 27 -6.25 5.04 -9.51
C GLU A 27 -7.40 5.04 -8.50
N LYS A 28 -8.18 3.96 -8.45
CA LYS A 28 -9.33 3.87 -7.52
C LYS A 28 -8.98 3.36 -6.14
N ILE A 29 -7.90 2.58 -6.00
CA ILE A 29 -7.59 1.85 -4.77
C ILE A 29 -6.27 2.30 -4.18
N ILE A 30 -5.21 2.45 -4.98
CA ILE A 30 -3.89 2.82 -4.48
C ILE A 30 -3.79 4.33 -4.22
N ASP A 31 -4.29 5.17 -5.15
CA ASP A 31 -4.17 6.63 -5.00
C ASP A 31 -4.86 7.17 -3.73
N PRO A 32 -6.09 6.75 -3.37
CA PRO A 32 -6.72 7.19 -2.12
C PRO A 32 -5.94 6.75 -0.87
N VAL A 33 -5.30 5.57 -0.92
CA VAL A 33 -4.45 5.10 0.18
C VAL A 33 -3.20 5.96 0.27
N ILE A 34 -2.57 6.32 -0.85
CA ILE A 34 -1.41 7.22 -0.86
C ILE A 34 -1.76 8.58 -0.22
N GLU A 35 -2.90 9.15 -0.58
CA GLU A 35 -3.40 10.41 0.00
C GLU A 35 -3.61 10.30 1.52
N GLU A 36 -4.20 9.19 1.99
CA GLU A 36 -4.35 8.94 3.42
C GLU A 36 -2.99 8.86 4.13
N TYR A 37 -2.02 8.16 3.54
CA TYR A 37 -0.66 8.08 4.11
C TYR A 37 0.02 9.46 4.15
N HIS A 38 -0.19 10.32 3.16
CA HIS A 38 0.30 11.71 3.21
C HIS A 38 -0.28 12.50 4.38
N GLN A 39 -1.56 12.30 4.69
CA GLN A 39 -2.19 12.94 5.84
C GLN A 39 -1.63 12.41 7.17
N VAL A 40 -1.46 11.09 7.29
CA VAL A 40 -0.86 10.48 8.49
C VAL A 40 0.55 10.99 8.72
N LEU A 41 1.37 11.06 7.67
CA LEU A 41 2.74 11.60 7.75
C LEU A 41 2.74 13.10 8.09
N SER A 42 1.82 13.88 7.54
CA SER A 42 1.68 15.30 7.85
C SER A 42 1.30 15.51 9.33
N ASN A 43 0.35 14.73 9.84
CA ASN A 43 -0.06 14.77 11.24
C ASN A 43 1.08 14.37 12.17
N LEU A 44 1.88 13.38 11.79
CA LEU A 44 3.07 12.99 12.54
C LEU A 44 4.12 14.13 12.57
N ALA A 45 4.38 14.77 11.43
CA ALA A 45 5.28 15.91 11.37
C ALA A 45 4.79 17.08 12.25
N ASP A 46 3.49 17.38 12.21
CA ASP A 46 2.88 18.40 13.07
C ASP A 46 3.05 18.05 14.56
N THR A 47 2.78 16.80 14.93
CA THR A 47 2.97 16.33 16.32
C THR A 47 4.44 16.47 16.76
N LEU A 48 5.39 16.07 15.92
CA LEU A 48 6.82 16.15 16.24
C LEU A 48 7.31 17.61 16.33
N PHE A 49 6.71 18.51 15.54
CA PHE A 49 7.01 19.93 15.60
C PHE A 49 6.46 20.55 16.88
N GLU A 50 5.22 20.23 17.26
CA GLU A 50 4.62 20.66 18.53
C GLU A 50 5.39 20.13 19.76
N GLU A 51 5.88 18.90 19.70
CA GLU A 51 6.76 18.31 20.72
C GLU A 51 8.18 18.89 20.73
N GLY A 52 8.53 19.78 19.79
CA GLY A 52 9.85 20.40 19.67
C GLY A 52 10.97 19.41 19.28
N LYS A 53 10.61 18.23 18.77
CA LYS A 53 11.56 17.20 18.32
C LYS A 53 12.14 17.50 16.94
N ILE A 54 11.39 18.22 16.11
CA ILE A 54 11.86 18.73 14.83
C ILE A 54 11.75 20.26 14.80
N THR A 55 12.72 20.90 14.15
CA THR A 55 12.83 22.36 14.06
C THR A 55 12.15 22.95 12.81
N SER A 56 11.70 22.11 11.88
CA SER A 56 10.95 22.53 10.69
C SER A 56 10.02 21.43 10.21
N LYS A 57 8.88 21.85 9.65
CA LYS A 57 7.91 21.03 8.92
C LYS A 57 8.36 20.78 7.47
#